data_AF-A0A9D8J3K6-F1
#
_entry.id   AF-A0A9D8J3K6-F1
#
_cell.length_a   1.000
_cell.length_b   1.000
_cell.length_c   1.000
_cell.angle_alpha   90.00
_cell.angle_beta   90.00
_cell.angle_gamma   90.00
#
_symmetry.space_group_name_H-M   'P 1'
#
loop_
_entity.id
_entity.type
_entity.pdbx_description
1 polymer ?
#
loop_
_entity_poly.entity_id
_entity_poly.type
_entity_poly.pdbx_seq_one_letter_code
_entity_poly.pdbx_strand_id
1 'polypeptide(L)' 'ELSKQEDELICHASKLAYPIKDGVPVLLVSEARVLGDQGGSDE' A
#
# COMPACT_ATOMS: atom_id res chain seq x y z
N GLU A 1 19.91 11.43 -1.49
CA GLU A 1 18.63 12.11 -1.23
C GLU A 1 17.66 11.12 -0.64
N LEU A 2 16.92 11.50 0.42
CA LEU A 2 16.03 10.58 1.16
C LEU A 2 14.64 10.63 0.52
N SER A 3 14.43 9.82 -0.52
CA SER A 3 13.13 9.68 -1.17
C SER A 3 12.12 9.11 -0.18
N LYS A 4 11.26 9.99 0.34
CA LYS A 4 10.16 9.78 1.32
C LYS A 4 9.00 8.91 0.79
N GLN A 5 9.30 7.89 -0.01
CA GLN A 5 8.31 7.14 -0.77
C GLN A 5 8.65 5.67 -0.50
N GLU A 6 7.99 4.93 0.37
CA GLU A 6 6.57 4.93 0.68
C GLU A 6 6.37 4.42 2.12
N ASP A 7 5.53 5.09 2.92
CA ASP A 7 5.16 4.68 4.29
C ASP A 7 4.23 3.46 4.29
N GLU A 8 4.42 2.50 3.40
CA GLU A 8 3.53 1.36 3.20
C GLU A 8 4.29 0.09 2.80
N LEU A 9 3.80 -1.07 3.25
CA LEU A 9 4.20 -2.39 2.77
C LEU A 9 3.16 -2.90 1.78
N ILE A 10 3.59 -3.14 0.54
CA ILE A 10 2.73 -3.68 -0.51
C ILE A 10 2.74 -5.22 -0.47
N CYS A 11 1.56 -5.81 -0.39
CA CYS A 11 1.33 -7.24 -0.58
C CYS A 11 0.59 -7.50 -1.89
N HIS A 12 1.35 -7.82 -2.95
CA HIS A 12 0.80 -8.10 -4.29
C HIS A 12 -0.17 -9.28 -4.31
N ALA A 13 0.09 -10.34 -3.53
CA ALA A 13 -0.77 -11.52 -3.48
C ALA A 13 -2.20 -11.20 -3.00
N SER A 14 -2.32 -10.24 -2.08
CA SER A 14 -3.61 -9.76 -1.55
C SER A 14 -4.12 -8.50 -2.24
N LYS A 15 -3.32 -7.86 -3.09
CA LYS A 15 -3.56 -6.51 -3.64
C LYS A 15 -3.83 -5.47 -2.55
N LEU A 16 -3.07 -5.50 -1.46
CA LEU A 16 -3.20 -4.58 -0.32
C LEU A 16 -1.89 -3.83 -0.06
N ALA A 17 -2.00 -2.60 0.45
CA ALA A 17 -0.91 -1.81 1.00
C ALA A 17 -1.17 -1.55 2.49
N TYR A 18 -0.21 -1.91 3.34
CA TYR A 18 -0.29 -1.79 4.79
C TYR A 18 0.53 -0.58 5.27
N PRO A 19 -0.03 0.36 6.05
CA PRO A 19 0.71 1.54 6.46
C PRO A 19 1.82 1.23 7.46
N ILE A 20 2.86 2.06 7.44
CA ILE A 20 3.95 2.11 8.43
C ILE A 20 3.69 3.34 9.32
N LYS A 21 3.50 3.13 10.63
CA LYS A 21 3.28 4.19 11.62
C LYS A 21 4.43 4.16 12.64
N ASP A 22 5.10 5.29 12.84
CA ASP A 22 6.25 5.42 13.74
C ASP A 22 7.39 4.39 13.47
N GLY A 23 7.57 4.02 12.20
CA GLY A 23 8.54 3.00 11.80
C GLY A 23 8.09 1.55 12.02
N VAL A 24 6.84 1.33 12.44
CA VAL A 24 6.25 -0.01 12.66
C VAL A 24 5.18 -0.31 11.61
N PRO A 25 5.29 -1.42 10.87
CA PRO A 25 4.24 -1.84 9.93
C PRO A 25 2.97 -2.30 10.65
N VAL A 26 1.81 -1.77 10.23
CA VAL A 26 0.51 -2.18 10.75
C VAL A 26 -0.14 -3.19 9.81
N LEU A 27 -0.05 -4.48 10.16
CA LEU A 27 -0.60 -5.59 9.37
C LEU A 27 -2.07 -5.89 9.72
N LEU A 28 -2.91 -4.86 9.78
CA LEU A 28 -4.34 -4.99 9.98
C LEU A 28 -5.08 -4.77 8.66
N VAL A 29 -5.90 -5.75 8.25
CA VAL A 29 -6.68 -5.67 7.01
C VAL A 29 -7.61 -4.45 7.01
N SER A 30 -8.15 -4.06 8.17
CA SER A 30 -9.00 -2.86 8.33
C SER A 30 -8.26 -1.54 8.09
N GLU A 31 -6.94 -1.53 8.23
CA GLU A 31 -6.10 -0.36 7.97
C GLU A 31 -5.41 -0.43 6.60
N ALA A 32 -5.53 -1.56 5.91
CA ALA A 32 -4.90 -1.76 4.62
C ALA A 32 -5.67 -1.00 3.53
N ARG A 33 -4.92 -0.34 2.65
CA ARG A 33 -5.45 0.28 1.43
C ARG A 33 -5.49 -0.76 0.32
N VAL A 34 -6.63 -0.87 -0.36
CA VAL A 34 -6.73 -1.71 -1.56
C VAL A 34 -5.92 -1.08 -2.68
N LEU A 35 -5.05 -1.86 -3.28
CA LEU A 35 -4.42 -1.47 -4.53
C LEU A 35 -5.48 -1.61 -5.61
N GLY A 36 -5.97 -0.46 -6.10
CA GLY A 36 -6.90 -0.44 -7.22
C GLY A 36 -6.30 -1.26 -8.37
N ASP A 37 -7.10 -2.17 -8.91
CA ASP A 37 -6.89 -2.59 -10.29
C ASP A 37 -7.20 -1.33 -11.09
N GLN A 38 -6.18 -0.58 -11.52
CA GLN A 38 -6.38 0.45 -12.52
C GLN A 38 -6.85 -0.31 -13.77
N GLY A 39 -8.16 -0.57 -13.84
CA GLY A 39 -8.81 -0.95 -15.06
C GLY A 39 -8.43 0.12 -16.06
N GLY A 40 -7.77 -0.30 -17.14
CA GLY A 40 -7.41 0.60 -18.22
C GLY A 40 -8.65 1.41 -18.60
N SER A 41 -8.59 2.70 -18.33
CA SER A 41 -9.26 3.67 -19.18
C SER A 41 -8.42 3.76 -20.46
N ASP A 42 -8.44 2.70 -21.25
CA ASP A 42 -8.13 2.80 -22.67
C ASP A 42 -9.35 3.48 -23.29
N GLU A 43 -9.26 4.81 -23.46
CA GLU A 43 -9.99 5.49 -24.54
C GLU A 43 -9.40 5.10 -25.89
#